data_AF-A0A124EBS7-F1
#
_entry.id   AF-A0A124EBS7-F1
#
_cell.length_a   1.000
_cell.length_b   1.000
_cell.length_c   1.000
_cell.angle_alpha   90.00
_cell.angle_beta   90.00
_cell.angle_gamma   90.00
#
_symmetry.space_group_name_H-M   'P 1'
#
loop_
_entity.id
_entity.type
_entity.pdbx_description
1 polymer ?
#
loop_
_entity_poly.entity_id
_entity_poly.type
_entity_poly.pdbx_seq_one_letter_code
_entity_poly.pdbx_strand_id
1 'polypeptide(L)'
;MDGNTFPSTPGRNSHSALTVGGCIAMENLLTSIDGVVGSGNPVISTDGHTVISIVKATIHSGLSATFYLPQSQYDAIIEWYWTPEQKKRYGLEEVSDQEKERIESELGVSDAGVLYSNRIPCPECGHVYGAFEFMQQGIRHHGRETAEVALKMQNACVLRVNPHQVPACPECGFLMRSSGHYYICRQYGCCRQV
;
A
#
# COMPACT_ATOMS: atom_id res chain seq x y z
N MET A 1 -52.36 -54.19 28.83
CA MET A 1 -51.35 -55.09 28.23
C MET A 1 -51.40 -54.82 26.74
N ASP A 2 -50.48 -54.17 26.04
CA ASP A 2 -49.19 -53.52 26.29
C ASP A 2 -49.13 -52.43 25.18
N GLY A 3 -48.72 -51.18 25.40
CA GLY A 3 -47.39 -50.80 25.84
C GLY A 3 -46.45 -50.68 24.63
N ASN A 4 -46.64 -49.68 23.76
CA ASN A 4 -45.63 -49.30 22.78
C ASN A 4 -45.47 -47.77 22.75
N THR A 5 -44.42 -47.34 23.44
CA THR A 5 -43.97 -45.97 23.63
C THR A 5 -43.09 -45.58 22.44
N PHE A 6 -43.49 -44.52 21.71
CA PHE A 6 -42.60 -43.84 20.76
C PHE A 6 -41.55 -43.04 21.54
N PRO A 7 -40.24 -43.15 21.22
CA PRO A 7 -39.27 -42.20 21.71
C PRO A 7 -39.23 -40.97 20.79
N SER A 8 -39.68 -39.84 21.34
CA SER A 8 -39.45 -38.49 20.84
C SER A 8 -37.98 -38.07 20.99
N THR A 9 -37.50 -37.37 19.97
CA THR A 9 -36.13 -36.89 19.65
C THR A 9 -35.55 -35.89 20.67
N PRO A 10 -34.21 -35.67 20.66
CA PRO A 10 -33.68 -34.50 19.93
C PRO A 10 -32.40 -34.86 19.13
N GLY A 11 -32.26 -34.46 17.87
CA GLY A 11 -32.09 -33.05 17.52
C GLY A 11 -30.66 -32.57 17.80
N ARG A 12 -29.63 -33.24 17.23
CA ARG A 12 -28.28 -32.66 17.19
C ARG A 12 -28.21 -31.68 16.03
N ASN A 13 -28.68 -30.46 16.27
CA ASN A 13 -28.19 -29.32 15.51
C ASN A 13 -26.73 -29.11 15.89
N SER A 14 -25.82 -29.53 15.02
CA SER A 14 -24.46 -29.00 15.00
C SER A 14 -24.52 -27.55 14.50
N HIS A 15 -25.06 -26.65 15.32
CA HIS A 15 -24.68 -25.26 15.22
C HIS A 15 -23.22 -25.20 15.64
N SER A 16 -22.34 -25.12 14.63
CA SER A 16 -20.99 -24.62 14.82
C SER A 16 -21.12 -23.32 15.60
N ALA A 17 -20.69 -23.35 16.86
CA ALA A 17 -20.59 -22.16 17.67
C ALA A 17 -19.51 -21.29 17.01
N LEU A 18 -19.93 -20.41 16.10
CA LEU A 18 -19.24 -19.15 15.87
C LEU A 18 -19.12 -18.52 17.26
N THR A 19 -17.92 -18.59 17.82
CA THR A 19 -17.60 -17.96 19.09
C THR A 19 -18.04 -16.50 19.00
N VAL A 20 -18.61 -15.95 20.07
CA VAL A 20 -19.10 -14.56 20.11
C VAL A 20 -18.03 -13.56 19.63
N GLY A 21 -16.74 -13.88 19.81
CA GLY A 21 -15.61 -13.11 19.26
C GLY A 21 -15.48 -13.13 17.72
N GLY A 22 -15.88 -14.21 17.04
CA GLY A 22 -15.94 -14.29 15.58
C GLY A 22 -17.06 -13.43 14.97
N CYS A 23 -18.21 -13.34 15.65
CA CYS A 23 -19.32 -12.46 15.23
C CYS A 23 -18.93 -10.97 15.34
N ILE A 24 -18.33 -10.57 16.47
CA ILE A 24 -17.87 -9.19 16.67
C ILE A 24 -16.79 -8.80 15.65
N ALA A 25 -15.86 -9.70 15.33
CA ALA A 25 -14.83 -9.44 14.32
C ALA A 25 -15.42 -9.24 12.91
N MET A 26 -16.45 -10.02 12.55
CA MET A 26 -17.12 -9.90 11.25
C MET A 26 -17.95 -8.61 11.16
N GLU A 27 -18.67 -8.24 12.22
CA GLU A 27 -19.43 -6.98 12.29
C GLU A 27 -18.50 -5.76 12.14
N ASN A 28 -17.35 -5.78 12.83
CA ASN A 28 -16.34 -4.72 12.71
C ASN A 28 -15.76 -4.63 11.30
N LEU A 29 -15.51 -5.77 10.65
CA LEU A 29 -15.01 -5.82 9.28
C LEU A 29 -16.04 -5.22 8.30
N LEU A 30 -17.30 -5.64 8.38
CA LEU A 30 -18.35 -5.14 7.50
C LEU A 30 -18.62 -3.65 7.72
N THR A 31 -18.58 -3.17 8.97
CA THR A 31 -18.68 -1.73 9.29
C THR A 31 -17.52 -0.94 8.68
N SER A 32 -16.30 -1.47 8.73
CA SER A 32 -15.13 -0.82 8.12
C SER A 32 -15.24 -0.79 6.60
N ILE A 33 -15.71 -1.88 5.97
CA ILE A 33 -15.96 -1.95 4.53
C ILE A 33 -17.06 -0.95 4.13
N ASP A 34 -18.16 -0.89 4.87
CA ASP A 34 -19.26 0.05 4.65
C ASP A 34 -18.76 1.50 4.75
N GLY A 35 -17.91 1.82 5.73
CA GLY A 35 -17.28 3.13 5.83
C GLY A 35 -16.41 3.48 4.62
N VAL A 36 -15.62 2.54 4.11
CA VAL A 36 -14.80 2.75 2.89
C VAL A 36 -15.71 2.97 1.67
N VAL A 37 -16.74 2.15 1.49
CA VAL A 37 -17.70 2.29 0.38
C VAL A 37 -18.48 3.61 0.49
N GLY A 38 -18.93 3.98 1.68
CA GLY A 38 -19.63 5.23 1.96
C GLY A 38 -18.79 6.48 1.70
N SER A 39 -17.45 6.37 1.74
CA SER A 39 -16.53 7.44 1.34
C SER A 39 -16.32 7.56 -0.18
N GLY A 40 -17.00 6.73 -0.99
CA GLY A 40 -16.91 6.71 -2.44
C GLY A 40 -15.80 5.81 -3.00
N ASN A 41 -15.14 5.01 -2.17
CA ASN A 41 -14.08 4.09 -2.59
C ASN A 41 -14.64 2.68 -2.86
N PRO A 42 -14.38 2.08 -4.04
CA PRO A 42 -14.85 0.72 -4.30
C PRO A 42 -14.05 -0.30 -3.48
N VAL A 43 -14.73 -1.36 -3.02
CA VAL A 43 -14.10 -2.55 -2.43
C VAL A 43 -14.33 -3.73 -3.36
N ILE A 44 -13.26 -4.40 -3.77
CA ILE A 44 -13.28 -5.57 -4.65
C ILE A 44 -12.76 -6.76 -3.85
N SER A 45 -13.55 -7.83 -3.78
CA SER A 45 -13.14 -9.11 -3.16
C SER A 45 -13.10 -10.19 -4.23
N THR A 46 -11.92 -10.77 -4.43
CA THR A 46 -11.65 -11.83 -5.42
C THR A 46 -10.41 -12.61 -4.99
N ASP A 47 -10.10 -13.70 -5.69
CA ASP A 47 -8.86 -14.46 -5.45
C ASP A 47 -7.59 -13.64 -5.77
N GLY A 48 -6.47 -14.04 -5.18
CA GLY A 48 -5.20 -13.30 -5.32
C GLY A 48 -4.64 -13.24 -6.74
N HIS A 49 -4.88 -14.24 -7.59
CA HIS A 49 -4.41 -14.21 -8.98
C HIS A 49 -5.18 -13.16 -9.80
N THR A 50 -6.48 -13.05 -9.56
CA THR A 50 -7.30 -11.99 -10.18
C THR A 50 -6.84 -10.60 -9.73
N VAL A 51 -6.56 -10.40 -8.43
CA VAL A 51 -6.01 -9.11 -7.93
C VAL A 51 -4.71 -8.75 -8.65
N ILE A 52 -3.74 -9.66 -8.71
CA ILE A 52 -2.46 -9.42 -9.40
C ILE A 52 -2.70 -9.07 -10.88
N SER A 53 -3.63 -9.78 -11.54
CA SER A 53 -3.97 -9.54 -12.95
C SER A 53 -4.59 -8.15 -13.17
N ILE A 54 -5.47 -7.71 -12.26
CA ILE A 54 -6.04 -6.34 -12.28
C ILE A 54 -4.94 -5.30 -12.12
N VAL A 55 -4.01 -5.49 -11.18
CA VAL A 55 -2.89 -4.55 -10.99
C VAL A 55 -2.03 -4.46 -12.25
N LYS A 56 -1.66 -5.60 -12.85
CA LYS A 56 -0.89 -5.63 -14.11
C LYS A 56 -1.62 -4.93 -15.25
N ALA A 57 -2.91 -5.20 -15.42
CA ALA A 57 -3.73 -4.54 -16.43
C ALA A 57 -3.82 -3.02 -16.19
N THR A 58 -3.91 -2.59 -14.93
CA THR A 58 -3.92 -1.16 -14.55
C THR A 58 -2.60 -0.49 -14.89
N ILE A 59 -1.46 -1.15 -14.62
CA ILE A 59 -0.13 -0.67 -15.00
C ILE A 59 -0.04 -0.51 -16.53
N HIS A 60 -0.39 -1.56 -17.29
CA HIS A 60 -0.27 -1.56 -18.75
C HIS A 60 -1.21 -0.59 -19.46
N SER A 61 -2.39 -0.34 -18.90
CA SER A 61 -3.39 0.59 -19.47
C SER A 61 -3.10 2.06 -19.18
N GLY A 62 -2.09 2.37 -18.34
CA GLY A 62 -1.80 3.75 -17.95
C GLY A 62 -2.82 4.34 -16.97
N LEU A 63 -3.75 3.53 -16.46
CA LEU A 63 -4.74 3.96 -15.48
C LEU A 63 -4.09 4.17 -14.11
N SER A 64 -4.58 5.15 -13.37
CA SER A 64 -4.07 5.48 -12.04
C SER A 64 -4.95 4.85 -10.95
N ALA A 65 -4.32 4.16 -10.00
CA ALA A 65 -5.01 3.55 -8.87
C ALA A 65 -4.07 3.38 -7.67
N THR A 66 -4.66 3.29 -6.48
CA THR A 66 -3.97 2.86 -5.26
C THR A 66 -4.57 1.54 -4.83
N PHE A 67 -3.73 0.52 -4.66
CA PHE A 67 -4.12 -0.79 -4.17
C PHE A 67 -3.61 -0.98 -2.74
N TYR A 68 -4.48 -1.52 -1.87
CA TYR A 68 -4.13 -1.97 -0.53
C TYR A 68 -4.08 -3.49 -0.56
N LEU A 69 -2.89 -4.05 -0.45
CA LEU A 69 -2.62 -5.46 -0.76
C LEU A 69 -2.03 -6.18 0.46
N PRO A 70 -2.36 -7.46 0.71
CA PRO A 70 -1.57 -8.27 1.64
C PRO A 70 -0.12 -8.40 1.12
N GLN A 71 0.84 -8.53 2.04
CA GLN A 71 2.28 -8.55 1.73
C GLN A 71 2.64 -9.51 0.60
N SER A 72 2.08 -10.72 0.58
CA SER A 72 2.38 -11.73 -0.44
C SER A 72 2.00 -11.30 -1.86
N GLN A 73 0.90 -10.54 -2.03
CA GLN A 73 0.50 -10.03 -3.33
C GLN A 73 1.36 -8.83 -3.73
N TYR A 74 1.66 -7.95 -2.77
CA TYR A 74 2.56 -6.81 -2.97
C TYR A 74 3.95 -7.29 -3.44
N ASP A 75 4.55 -8.23 -2.74
CA ASP A 75 5.87 -8.79 -3.08
C ASP A 75 5.88 -9.38 -4.49
N ALA A 76 4.86 -10.18 -4.84
CA ALA A 76 4.74 -10.78 -6.16
C ALA A 76 4.65 -9.73 -7.29
N ILE A 77 3.99 -8.59 -7.04
CA ILE A 77 3.89 -7.51 -8.01
C ILE A 77 5.20 -6.73 -8.11
N ILE A 78 5.81 -6.38 -6.97
CA ILE A 78 7.08 -5.64 -6.93
C ILE A 78 8.21 -6.46 -7.56
N GLU A 79 8.29 -7.76 -7.29
CA GLU A 79 9.28 -8.65 -7.90
C GLU A 79 9.08 -8.76 -9.43
N TRP A 80 7.83 -8.89 -9.88
CA TRP A 80 7.52 -8.93 -11.31
C TRP A 80 7.84 -7.61 -12.02
N TYR A 81 7.52 -6.47 -11.40
CA TYR A 81 7.64 -5.16 -12.04
C TYR A 81 9.05 -4.55 -11.91
N TRP A 82 9.69 -4.63 -10.74
CA TRP A 82 10.97 -3.97 -10.48
C TRP A 82 12.16 -4.91 -10.68
N THR A 83 12.36 -5.36 -11.92
CA THR A 83 13.55 -6.12 -12.30
C THR A 83 14.83 -5.29 -12.14
N PRO A 84 16.02 -5.90 -12.04
CA PRO A 84 17.28 -5.16 -12.00
C PRO A 84 17.46 -4.18 -13.18
N GLU A 85 17.07 -4.58 -14.38
CA GLU A 85 17.12 -3.74 -15.59
C GLU A 85 16.17 -2.54 -15.46
N GLN A 86 14.98 -2.76 -14.91
CA GLN A 86 13.98 -1.72 -14.71
C GLN A 86 14.44 -0.73 -13.64
N LYS A 87 14.98 -1.21 -12.51
CA LYS A 87 15.58 -0.37 -11.47
C LYS A 87 16.69 0.50 -12.06
N LYS A 88 17.61 -0.09 -12.84
CA LYS A 88 18.69 0.64 -13.53
C LYS A 88 18.14 1.69 -14.50
N ARG A 89 17.13 1.34 -15.31
CA ARG A 89 16.51 2.26 -16.29
C ARG A 89 15.91 3.49 -15.63
N TYR A 90 15.29 3.34 -14.46
CA TYR A 90 14.65 4.44 -13.74
C TYR A 90 15.54 5.09 -12.68
N GLY A 91 16.82 4.70 -12.61
CA GLY A 91 17.78 5.23 -11.63
C GLY A 91 17.38 4.94 -10.19
N LEU A 92 16.73 3.80 -9.95
CA LEU A 92 16.27 3.41 -8.64
C LEU A 92 17.43 2.78 -7.86
N GLU A 93 17.87 3.46 -6.81
CA GLU A 93 19.02 3.07 -5.99
C GLU A 93 18.58 2.83 -4.55
N GLU A 94 19.33 2.00 -3.84
CA GLU A 94 19.11 1.83 -2.40
C GLU A 94 19.39 3.14 -1.67
N VAL A 95 18.51 3.51 -0.75
CA VAL A 95 18.67 4.69 0.09
C VAL A 95 19.73 4.39 1.14
N SER A 96 20.70 5.29 1.28
CA SER A 96 21.81 5.12 2.22
C SER A 96 21.32 5.14 3.66
N ASP A 97 22.06 4.50 4.56
CA ASP A 97 21.71 4.49 5.98
C ASP A 97 21.75 5.90 6.58
N GLN A 98 22.64 6.77 6.12
CA GLN A 98 22.65 8.18 6.51
C GLN A 98 21.35 8.90 6.12
N GLU A 99 20.80 8.65 4.93
CA GLU A 99 19.53 9.26 4.52
C GLU A 99 18.35 8.65 5.29
N LYS A 100 18.38 7.35 5.61
CA LYS A 100 17.37 6.72 6.49
C LYS A 100 17.39 7.32 7.90
N GLU A 101 18.57 7.47 8.51
CA GLU A 101 18.75 8.11 9.82
C GLU A 101 18.25 9.56 9.81
N ARG A 102 18.49 10.27 8.71
CA ARG A 102 18.00 11.65 8.52
C ARG A 102 16.48 11.71 8.43
N ILE A 103 15.85 10.80 7.68
CA ILE A 103 14.39 10.68 7.60
C ILE A 103 13.81 10.40 9.00
N GLU A 104 14.40 9.48 9.75
CA GLU A 104 13.92 9.14 11.09
C GLU A 104 14.09 10.31 12.07
N SER A 105 15.27 10.91 12.13
CA SER A 105 15.59 11.98 13.08
C SER A 105 14.88 13.31 12.78
N GLU A 106 14.79 13.72 11.51
CA GLU A 106 14.19 15.01 11.15
C GLU A 106 12.68 14.92 10.89
N LEU A 107 12.18 13.80 10.35
CA LEU A 107 10.78 13.64 9.97
C LEU A 107 9.97 12.79 10.96
N GLY A 108 10.65 12.06 11.86
CA GLY A 108 10.02 11.19 12.86
C GLY A 108 9.43 9.92 12.26
N VAL A 109 9.86 9.53 11.05
CA VAL A 109 9.34 8.35 10.35
C VAL A 109 10.40 7.26 10.29
N SER A 110 10.25 6.23 11.11
CA SER A 110 11.09 5.04 11.05
C SER A 110 10.64 4.14 9.89
N ASP A 111 11.59 3.71 9.05
CA ASP A 111 11.38 2.64 8.06
C ASP A 111 12.03 1.34 8.57
N ALA A 112 11.34 0.21 8.41
CA ALA A 112 11.72 -1.07 8.97
C ALA A 112 12.45 -1.99 7.97
N GLY A 113 12.98 -1.46 6.86
CA GLY A 113 13.58 -2.31 5.83
C GLY A 113 14.39 -1.61 4.76
N VAL A 114 14.60 -2.35 3.68
CA VAL A 114 15.32 -1.88 2.50
C VAL A 114 14.45 -0.91 1.73
N LEU A 115 15.02 0.26 1.44
CA LEU A 115 14.34 1.36 0.78
C LEU A 115 15.05 1.68 -0.54
N TYR A 116 14.30 1.85 -1.61
CA TYR A 116 14.80 2.28 -2.90
C TYR A 116 14.12 3.56 -3.35
N SER A 117 14.88 4.48 -3.95
CA SER A 117 14.35 5.71 -4.52
C SER A 117 15.26 6.20 -5.65
N ASN A 118 14.69 6.86 -6.65
CA ASN A 118 15.48 7.57 -7.65
C ASN A 118 15.82 8.99 -7.19
N ARG A 119 16.82 9.62 -7.83
CA ARG A 119 17.24 10.99 -7.53
C ARG A 119 16.90 11.90 -8.70
N ILE A 120 16.23 13.01 -8.41
CA ILE A 120 15.77 13.97 -9.41
C ILE A 120 16.44 15.32 -9.11
N PRO A 121 17.43 15.75 -9.90
CA PRO A 121 17.99 17.09 -9.75
C PRO A 121 16.96 18.13 -10.21
N CYS A 122 16.74 19.14 -9.37
CA CYS A 122 15.91 20.29 -9.71
C CYS A 122 16.58 21.09 -10.83
N PRO A 123 15.89 21.35 -11.97
CA PRO A 123 16.48 22.06 -13.09
C PRO A 123 16.76 23.54 -12.79
N GLU A 124 16.09 24.12 -11.78
CA GLU A 124 16.22 25.55 -11.44
C GLU A 124 17.36 25.82 -10.46
N CYS A 125 17.53 25.00 -9.42
CA CYS A 125 18.48 25.27 -8.33
C CYS A 125 19.47 24.14 -8.06
N GLY A 126 19.38 23.02 -8.78
CA GLY A 126 20.27 21.87 -8.63
C GLY A 126 20.02 21.01 -7.39
N HIS A 127 19.13 21.41 -6.47
CA HIS A 127 18.77 20.59 -5.30
C HIS A 127 18.26 19.22 -5.75
N VAL A 128 18.72 18.15 -5.11
CA VAL A 128 18.32 16.79 -5.45
C VAL A 128 17.09 16.40 -4.65
N TYR A 129 16.04 15.97 -5.34
CA TYR A 129 14.85 15.38 -4.74
C TYR A 129 15.01 13.86 -4.71
N GLY A 130 15.00 13.28 -3.52
CA GLY A 130 15.07 11.84 -3.28
C GLY A 130 14.03 11.35 -2.28
N ALA A 131 14.39 10.32 -1.52
CA ALA A 131 13.51 9.70 -0.53
C ALA A 131 13.16 10.69 0.60
N PHE A 132 14.15 11.43 1.10
CA PHE A 132 13.91 12.44 2.13
C PHE A 132 12.88 13.49 1.69
N GLU A 133 13.07 14.10 0.52
CA GLU A 133 12.18 15.14 -0.01
C GLU A 133 10.79 14.59 -0.33
N PHE A 134 10.72 13.35 -0.80
CA PHE A 134 9.45 12.65 -1.01
C PHE A 134 8.66 12.50 0.29
N MET A 135 9.31 12.04 1.35
CA MET A 135 8.72 11.88 2.66
C MET A 135 8.30 13.23 3.25
N GLN A 136 9.17 14.23 3.17
CA GLN A 136 8.89 15.59 3.60
C GLN A 136 7.69 16.19 2.86
N GLN A 137 7.60 16.00 1.54
CA GLN A 137 6.45 16.43 0.75
C GLN A 137 5.17 15.69 1.15
N GLY A 138 5.23 14.38 1.39
CA GLY A 138 4.09 13.60 1.87
C GLY A 138 3.55 14.12 3.20
N ILE A 139 4.43 14.38 4.17
CA ILE A 139 4.07 14.95 5.47
C ILE A 139 3.45 16.33 5.32
N ARG A 140 4.03 17.21 4.49
CA ARG A 140 3.48 18.55 4.24
C ARG A 140 2.07 18.51 3.65
N HIS A 141 1.77 17.55 2.77
CA HIS A 141 0.47 17.47 2.08
C HIS A 141 -0.60 16.71 2.85
N HIS A 142 -0.23 15.67 3.59
CA HIS A 142 -1.19 14.74 4.20
C HIS A 142 -1.17 14.77 5.73
N GLY A 143 -0.24 15.51 6.32
CA GLY A 143 0.06 15.45 7.74
C GLY A 143 0.96 14.25 8.07
N ARG A 144 1.71 14.39 9.16
CA ARG A 144 2.65 13.36 9.62
C ARG A 144 1.96 12.05 9.97
N GLU A 145 0.83 12.12 10.67
CA GLU A 145 0.08 10.95 11.11
C GLU A 145 -0.36 10.06 9.93
N THR A 146 -0.89 10.67 8.87
CA THR A 146 -1.27 9.94 7.65
C THR A 146 -0.06 9.28 6.97
N ALA A 147 1.06 10.00 6.89
CA ALA A 147 2.29 9.46 6.29
C ALA A 147 2.83 8.28 7.11
N GLU A 148 2.82 8.38 8.43
CA GLU A 148 3.22 7.29 9.32
C GLU A 148 2.29 6.09 9.20
N VAL A 149 0.96 6.30 9.20
CA VAL A 149 -0.02 5.22 9.06
C VAL A 149 0.19 4.47 7.75
N ALA A 150 0.42 5.17 6.64
CA ALA A 150 0.64 4.55 5.33
C ALA A 150 1.87 3.64 5.29
N LEU A 151 2.91 3.93 6.09
CA LEU A 151 4.15 3.17 6.15
C LEU A 151 4.16 2.10 7.24
N LYS A 152 3.31 2.26 8.28
CA LYS A 152 3.21 1.35 9.43
C LYS A 152 1.96 0.46 9.37
N MET A 153 1.30 0.35 8.21
CA MET A 153 0.18 -0.57 8.02
C MET A 153 0.63 -2.01 8.33
N GLN A 154 -0.01 -2.66 9.28
CA GLN A 154 0.39 -3.99 9.75
C GLN A 154 -0.09 -5.12 8.84
N ASN A 155 -1.27 -4.95 8.23
CA ASN A 155 -1.97 -6.00 7.49
C ASN A 155 -2.02 -5.74 5.97
N ALA A 156 -1.56 -4.58 5.53
CA ALA A 156 -1.64 -4.17 4.13
C ALA A 156 -0.38 -3.39 3.72
N CYS A 157 -0.04 -3.50 2.45
CA CYS A 157 0.95 -2.71 1.75
C CYS A 157 0.21 -1.79 0.77
N VAL A 158 0.75 -0.60 0.57
CA VAL A 158 0.21 0.40 -0.37
C VAL A 158 0.99 0.32 -1.67
N LEU A 159 0.29 0.00 -2.77
CA LEU A 159 0.86 0.05 -4.11
C LEU A 159 0.17 1.15 -4.92
N ARG A 160 0.93 2.16 -5.33
CA ARG A 160 0.43 3.22 -6.21
C ARG A 160 0.81 2.96 -7.66
N VAL A 161 -0.19 2.78 -8.50
CA VAL A 161 -0.02 2.58 -9.94
C VAL A 161 -0.25 3.90 -10.66
N ASN A 162 0.68 4.27 -11.54
CA ASN A 162 0.68 5.49 -12.34
C ASN A 162 0.45 6.78 -11.53
N PRO A 163 1.09 6.98 -10.35
CA PRO A 163 0.78 8.11 -9.49
C PRO A 163 1.00 9.45 -10.20
N HIS A 164 0.04 10.37 -10.10
CA HIS A 164 0.12 11.74 -10.60
C HIS A 164 0.92 12.69 -9.70
N GLN A 165 1.62 12.18 -8.68
CA GLN A 165 2.37 13.01 -7.76
C GLN A 165 3.50 13.73 -8.49
N VAL A 166 3.48 15.06 -8.44
CA VAL A 166 4.53 15.91 -8.99
C VAL A 166 5.53 16.22 -7.88
N PRO A 167 6.82 15.88 -8.05
CA PRO A 167 7.86 16.30 -7.11
C PRO A 167 7.96 17.83 -7.08
N ALA A 168 7.94 18.41 -5.88
CA ALA A 168 8.14 19.83 -5.66
C ALA A 168 9.50 20.04 -4.98
N CYS A 169 10.38 20.83 -5.60
CA CYS A 169 11.68 21.14 -5.00
C CYS A 169 11.46 21.88 -3.67
N PRO A 170 12.02 21.41 -2.54
CA PRO A 170 11.81 22.04 -1.25
C PRO A 170 12.47 23.42 -1.15
N GLU A 171 13.57 23.65 -1.88
CA GLU A 171 14.34 24.90 -1.82
C GLU A 171 13.70 26.05 -2.62
N CYS A 172 13.32 25.81 -3.88
CA CYS A 172 12.82 26.86 -4.78
C CYS A 172 11.33 26.73 -5.13
N GLY A 173 10.66 25.67 -4.68
CA GLY A 173 9.24 25.41 -4.96
C GLY A 173 8.93 24.95 -6.40
N PHE A 174 9.94 24.78 -7.26
CA PHE A 174 9.73 24.36 -8.64
C PHE A 174 9.06 22.98 -8.73
N LEU A 175 8.03 22.88 -9.58
CA LEU A 175 7.28 21.65 -9.81
C LEU A 175 7.91 20.85 -10.96
N MET A 176 8.57 19.74 -10.63
CA MET A 176 9.30 18.89 -11.58
C MET A 176 8.36 17.96 -12.36
N ARG A 177 7.43 18.54 -13.13
CA ARG A 177 6.35 17.82 -13.86
C ARG A 177 6.85 16.79 -14.87
N SER A 178 8.03 17.00 -15.44
CA SER A 178 8.67 16.09 -16.40
C SER A 178 9.40 14.92 -15.75
N SER A 179 9.52 14.90 -14.42
CA SER A 179 10.31 13.90 -13.69
C SER A 179 9.40 13.02 -12.86
N GLY A 180 9.46 11.70 -13.08
CA GLY A 180 8.80 10.73 -12.22
C GLY A 180 9.66 10.40 -11.01
N HIS A 181 9.13 10.55 -9.80
CA HIS A 181 9.75 10.00 -8.59
C HIS A 181 9.20 8.60 -8.31
N TYR A 182 10.11 7.69 -8.00
CA TYR A 182 9.82 6.31 -7.65
C TYR A 182 10.38 6.03 -6.27
N TYR A 183 9.58 5.36 -5.44
CA TYR A 183 9.90 5.01 -4.06
C TYR A 183 9.35 3.63 -3.78
N ILE A 184 10.18 2.74 -3.24
CA ILE A 184 9.82 1.37 -2.88
C ILE A 184 10.42 1.05 -1.52
N CYS A 185 9.59 0.71 -0.56
CA CYS A 185 9.96 0.04 0.67
C CYS A 185 9.13 -1.24 0.82
N ARG A 186 9.25 -1.88 1.99
CA ARG A 186 8.56 -3.13 2.30
C ARG A 186 7.03 -3.01 2.28
N GLN A 187 6.47 -1.88 2.71
CA GLN A 187 5.02 -1.67 2.83
C GLN A 187 4.46 -0.66 1.83
N TYR A 188 5.30 0.03 1.07
CA TYR A 188 4.86 1.05 0.12
C TYR A 188 5.66 0.97 -1.16
N GLY A 189 4.99 1.01 -2.31
CA GLY A 189 5.63 0.97 -3.61
C GLY A 189 4.87 1.73 -4.66
N CYS A 190 5.56 2.01 -5.77
CA CYS A 190 4.93 2.56 -6.95
C CYS A 190 5.32 1.80 -8.22
N CYS A 191 4.37 1.70 -9.15
CA CYS A 191 4.58 1.19 -10.50
C CYS A 191 4.06 2.20 -11.52
N ARG A 192 4.56 2.17 -12.74
CA ARG A 192 4.13 3.04 -13.83
C ARG A 192 4.04 2.28 -15.14
N GLN A 193 3.26 2.77 -16.09
CA GLN A 193 3.23 2.25 -17.44
C GLN A 193 4.64 2.33 -18.03
N VAL A 194 5.10 1.19 -18.55
CA VAL A 194 6.42 0.98 -19.14
C VAL A 194 6.43 1.33 -20.62
#